data_AF-A0A850B4S5-F1
#
_entry.id   AF-A0A850B4S5-F1
#
_cell.length_a   1.000
_cell.length_b   1.000
_cell.length_c   1.000
_cell.angle_alpha   90.00
_cell.angle_beta   90.00
_cell.angle_gamma   90.00
#
_symmetry.space_group_name_H-M   'P 1'
#
loop_
_entity.id
_entity.type
_entity.pdbx_description
1 polymer ?
#
loop_
_entity_poly.entity_id
_entity_poly.type
_entity_poly.pdbx_seq_one_letter_code
_entity_poly.pdbx_strand_id
1 'polypeptide(L)'
;MEFMKVSAEVFVPDGVSAHEALARTTHLAVGAHQDDLEIMALDGILAGFGRSDRWFTGVIVTNGAGSPRDGLYGSYTDVEMQEVRRREQRKAAVVGEYSAVIFLDYSSAELKDAADTRAIQDLAALAKRCRPEVAYVHNLADKHPTHVAVALRFISALRSLPFEERPSKVYGCEVWRDLDWMVDSDKVIFKLDAHENIARALVGVFDSQVVGGKRYDLATMGRRRAHATYLESHAVDAAQSVDFAMDLTPLVMDDTLEPGAHVAAHMDRFQREVLASLERLGGA
;
A
#
# COMPACT_ATOMS: atom_id res chain seq x y z
N MET A 1 5.81 -5.35 22.54
CA MET A 1 4.46 -5.41 21.96
C MET A 1 4.19 -6.87 21.69
N GLU A 2 3.02 -7.35 22.09
CA GLU A 2 2.60 -8.73 21.87
C GLU A 2 1.53 -8.68 20.78
N PHE A 3 1.73 -9.45 19.70
CA PHE A 3 0.76 -9.54 18.61
C PHE A 3 -0.26 -10.64 18.92
N MET A 4 -1.45 -10.54 18.34
CA MET A 4 -2.48 -11.56 18.49
C MET A 4 -2.07 -12.91 17.87
N LYS A 5 -1.15 -12.90 16.89
CA LYS A 5 -0.55 -14.10 16.29
C LYS A 5 0.86 -14.29 16.84
N VAL A 6 1.11 -15.45 17.46
CA VAL A 6 2.45 -15.81 17.98
C VAL A 6 3.51 -15.97 16.88
N SER A 7 3.09 -16.20 15.64
CA SER A 7 3.94 -16.31 14.45
C SER A 7 4.23 -14.96 13.78
N ALA A 8 3.68 -13.87 14.32
CA ALA A 8 4.00 -12.53 13.86
C ALA A 8 5.47 -12.19 14.14
N GLU A 9 6.07 -11.40 13.26
CA GLU A 9 7.50 -11.13 13.24
C GLU A 9 7.77 -9.66 12.94
N VAL A 10 8.79 -9.10 13.58
CA VAL A 10 9.37 -7.79 13.21
C VAL A 10 10.78 -8.01 12.71
N PHE A 11 11.06 -7.60 11.47
CA PHE A 11 12.40 -7.57 10.91
C PHE A 11 12.91 -6.13 10.86
N VAL A 12 14.12 -5.91 11.37
CA VAL A 12 14.79 -4.60 11.41
C VAL A 12 16.11 -4.72 10.64
N PRO A 13 16.26 -4.08 9.47
CA PRO A 13 17.38 -4.35 8.57
C PRO A 13 18.72 -3.76 9.07
N ASP A 14 18.70 -2.69 9.86
CA ASP A 14 19.91 -2.03 10.38
C ASP A 14 20.30 -2.48 11.80
N GLY A 15 19.57 -3.44 12.37
CA GLY A 15 19.92 -4.11 13.62
C GLY A 15 19.61 -3.34 14.90
N VAL A 16 18.96 -2.17 14.84
CA VAL A 16 18.46 -1.51 16.06
C VAL A 16 17.34 -2.33 16.70
N SER A 17 16.95 -1.97 17.94
CA SER A 17 15.84 -2.68 18.60
C SER A 17 14.52 -2.45 17.85
N ALA A 18 13.63 -3.45 17.83
CA ALA A 18 12.28 -3.31 17.26
C ALA A 18 11.51 -2.12 17.89
N HIS A 19 11.73 -1.85 19.17
CA HIS A 19 11.16 -0.70 19.86
C HIS A 19 11.58 0.63 19.19
N GLU A 20 12.88 0.80 18.94
CA GLU A 20 13.46 1.98 18.33
C GLU A 20 13.09 2.11 16.85
N ALA A 21 13.18 1.03 16.08
CA ALA A 21 12.79 0.99 14.68
C ALA A 21 11.33 1.41 14.47
N LEU A 22 10.40 0.91 15.29
CA LEU A 22 9.01 1.34 15.18
C LEU A 22 8.84 2.80 15.60
N ALA A 23 9.52 3.27 16.67
CA ALA A 23 9.36 4.63 17.18
C ALA A 23 9.88 5.74 16.26
N ARG A 24 10.89 5.45 15.41
CA ARG A 24 11.41 6.44 14.45
C ARG A 24 10.59 6.55 13.16
N THR A 25 9.55 5.73 13.02
CA THR A 25 8.68 5.71 11.82
C THR A 25 8.09 7.09 11.56
N THR A 26 8.16 7.52 10.30
CA THR A 26 7.48 8.74 9.81
C THR A 26 6.43 8.40 8.75
N HIS A 27 6.68 7.35 7.98
CA HIS A 27 5.81 6.85 6.93
C HIS A 27 5.49 5.38 7.24
N LEU A 28 4.21 5.04 7.36
CA LEU A 28 3.75 3.68 7.63
C LEU A 28 2.94 3.16 6.44
N ALA A 29 3.29 2.02 5.88
CA ALA A 29 2.48 1.38 4.84
C ALA A 29 1.95 0.02 5.32
N VAL A 30 0.68 -0.27 5.00
CA VAL A 30 0.00 -1.53 5.36
C VAL A 30 -0.44 -2.26 4.09
N GLY A 31 0.33 -3.27 3.70
CA GLY A 31 0.10 -4.14 2.56
C GLY A 31 -0.61 -5.43 2.95
N ALA A 32 -1.34 -6.02 2.00
CA ALA A 32 -2.03 -7.27 2.25
C ALA A 32 -1.05 -8.43 2.11
N HIS A 33 -0.22 -8.39 1.09
CA HIS A 33 0.74 -9.43 0.74
C HIS A 33 2.14 -8.84 0.53
N GLN A 34 3.13 -9.72 0.53
CA GLN A 34 4.52 -9.36 0.23
C GLN A 34 4.67 -8.98 -1.24
N ASP A 35 5.17 -7.76 -1.53
CA ASP A 35 5.22 -7.05 -2.84
C ASP A 35 4.32 -5.80 -2.92
N ASP A 36 3.20 -5.78 -2.17
CA ASP A 36 2.22 -4.69 -2.24
C ASP A 36 2.85 -3.33 -1.88
N LEU A 37 3.72 -3.30 -0.87
CA LEU A 37 4.31 -2.05 -0.35
C LEU A 37 5.17 -1.35 -1.41
N GLU A 38 5.95 -2.14 -2.15
CA GLU A 38 6.87 -1.66 -3.18
C GLU A 38 6.12 -1.18 -4.42
N ILE A 39 4.96 -1.77 -4.68
CA ILE A 39 4.05 -1.37 -5.76
C ILE A 39 3.32 -0.08 -5.38
N MET A 40 2.76 0.01 -4.18
CA MET A 40 1.77 1.05 -3.86
C MET A 40 2.31 2.24 -3.06
N ALA A 41 3.42 2.06 -2.32
CA ALA A 41 3.91 3.03 -1.34
C ALA A 41 5.34 3.49 -1.61
N LEU A 42 5.76 3.52 -2.88
CA LEU A 42 7.11 3.97 -3.26
C LEU A 42 7.40 5.40 -2.79
N ASP A 43 6.40 6.29 -2.77
CA ASP A 43 6.53 7.65 -2.22
C ASP A 43 7.06 7.61 -0.78
N GLY A 44 6.43 6.82 0.09
CA GLY A 44 6.86 6.65 1.48
C GLY A 44 8.24 5.99 1.62
N ILE A 45 8.55 5.02 0.75
CA ILE A 45 9.87 4.35 0.75
C ILE A 45 10.96 5.37 0.40
N LEU A 46 10.79 6.11 -0.70
CA LEU A 46 11.76 7.12 -1.14
C LEU A 46 11.85 8.31 -0.17
N ALA A 47 10.79 8.61 0.57
CA ALA A 47 10.81 9.64 1.61
C ALA A 47 11.78 9.32 2.76
N GLY A 48 12.04 8.03 3.02
CA GLY A 48 13.01 7.55 4.04
C GLY A 48 14.36 7.08 3.47
N PHE A 49 14.43 6.74 2.18
CA PHE A 49 15.64 6.20 1.56
C PHE A 49 16.83 7.18 1.65
N GLY A 50 17.96 6.73 2.20
CA GLY A 50 19.15 7.55 2.39
C GLY A 50 19.00 8.69 3.41
N ARG A 51 17.97 8.65 4.27
CA ARG A 51 17.68 9.69 5.27
C ARG A 51 18.03 9.22 6.69
N SER A 52 18.42 10.17 7.54
CA SER A 52 18.63 9.92 8.98
C SER A 52 17.43 10.34 9.84
N ASP A 53 16.56 11.19 9.30
CA ASP A 53 15.47 11.88 10.00
C ASP A 53 14.07 11.43 9.54
N ARG A 54 13.98 10.63 8.48
CA ARG A 54 12.73 10.09 7.94
C ARG A 54 12.90 8.61 7.69
N TRP A 55 11.85 7.87 8.00
CA TRP A 55 11.88 6.42 8.07
C TRP A 55 10.56 5.82 7.59
N PHE A 56 10.67 4.79 6.76
CA PHE A 56 9.55 4.00 6.26
C PHE A 56 9.42 2.70 7.03
N THR A 57 8.22 2.36 7.49
CA THR A 57 7.91 1.06 8.10
C THR A 57 6.81 0.38 7.29
N GLY A 58 7.02 -0.89 6.96
CA GLY A 58 6.07 -1.72 6.22
C GLY A 58 5.36 -2.73 7.12
N VAL A 59 4.07 -2.95 6.91
CA VAL A 59 3.30 -4.02 7.56
C VAL A 59 2.71 -4.91 6.48
N ILE A 60 3.04 -6.19 6.50
CA ILE A 60 2.42 -7.23 5.68
C ILE A 60 1.41 -7.97 6.55
N VAL A 61 0.14 -7.83 6.19
CA VAL A 61 -0.95 -8.34 7.03
C VAL A 61 -1.12 -9.85 6.88
N THR A 62 -0.99 -10.39 5.66
CA THR A 62 -1.21 -11.82 5.41
C THR A 62 0.06 -12.62 5.21
N ASN A 63 -0.06 -13.93 5.39
CA ASN A 63 1.06 -14.86 5.30
C ASN A 63 1.54 -15.14 3.86
N GLY A 64 0.70 -14.89 2.86
CA GLY A 64 1.05 -15.08 1.46
C GLY A 64 1.01 -16.53 0.97
N ALA A 65 0.43 -17.46 1.74
CA ALA A 65 0.35 -18.91 1.45
C ALA A 65 -0.26 -19.25 0.08
N GLY A 66 -1.29 -18.51 -0.32
CA GLY A 66 -2.04 -18.74 -1.57
C GLY A 66 -1.48 -18.03 -2.80
N SER A 67 -0.21 -17.61 -2.78
CA SER A 67 0.41 -16.94 -3.94
C SER A 67 0.41 -17.84 -5.18
N PRO A 68 0.18 -17.26 -6.39
CA PRO A 68 0.48 -17.96 -7.63
C PRO A 68 1.92 -18.50 -7.63
N ARG A 69 2.11 -19.67 -8.22
CA ARG A 69 3.40 -20.36 -8.28
C ARG A 69 3.52 -21.08 -9.62
N ASP A 70 4.66 -20.91 -10.24
CA ASP A 70 5.05 -21.54 -11.51
C ASP A 70 6.58 -21.68 -11.55
N GLY A 71 7.10 -22.38 -12.56
CA GLY A 71 8.53 -22.55 -12.78
C GLY A 71 9.24 -23.15 -11.57
N LEU A 72 10.28 -22.46 -11.07
CA LEU A 72 11.07 -22.88 -9.91
C LEU A 72 10.22 -23.14 -8.66
N TYR A 73 9.10 -22.42 -8.51
CA TYR A 73 8.24 -22.46 -7.35
C TYR A 73 7.02 -23.37 -7.52
N GLY A 74 6.82 -23.96 -8.71
CA GLY A 74 5.61 -24.71 -9.05
C GLY A 74 5.32 -25.91 -8.14
N SER A 75 6.36 -26.53 -7.57
CA SER A 75 6.24 -27.66 -6.63
C SER A 75 6.23 -27.27 -5.15
N TYR A 76 6.31 -25.97 -4.83
CA TYR A 76 6.41 -25.52 -3.45
C TYR A 76 5.05 -25.64 -2.77
N THR A 77 5.06 -26.13 -1.54
CA THR A 77 3.90 -26.11 -0.63
C THR A 77 3.59 -24.69 -0.16
N ASP A 78 2.41 -24.50 0.43
CA ASP A 78 2.00 -23.21 0.99
C ASP A 78 2.94 -22.71 2.09
N VAL A 79 3.53 -23.62 2.88
CA VAL A 79 4.50 -23.28 3.93
C VAL A 79 5.83 -22.85 3.32
N GLU A 80 6.32 -23.55 2.30
CA GLU A 80 7.53 -23.17 1.59
C GLU A 80 7.37 -21.81 0.88
N MET A 81 6.19 -21.54 0.32
CA MET A 81 5.89 -20.24 -0.29
C MET A 81 5.87 -19.10 0.74
N GLN A 82 5.31 -19.30 1.93
CA GLN A 82 5.37 -18.31 3.00
C GLN A 82 6.83 -17.93 3.34
N GLU A 83 7.70 -18.93 3.46
CA GLU A 83 9.13 -18.72 3.74
C GLU A 83 9.85 -17.96 2.62
N VAL A 84 9.59 -18.33 1.36
CA VAL A 84 10.13 -17.62 0.19
C VAL A 84 9.71 -16.15 0.22
N ARG A 85 8.40 -15.89 0.35
CA ARG A 85 7.86 -14.53 0.30
C ARG A 85 8.33 -13.67 1.47
N ARG A 86 8.48 -14.23 2.67
CA ARG A 86 9.11 -13.53 3.81
C ARG A 86 10.55 -13.12 3.48
N ARG A 87 11.35 -14.02 2.91
CA ARG A 87 12.74 -13.72 2.53
C ARG A 87 12.81 -12.62 1.47
N GLU A 88 11.92 -12.64 0.47
CA GLU A 88 11.85 -11.61 -0.55
C GLU A 88 11.46 -10.25 0.04
N GLN A 89 10.46 -10.21 0.92
CA GLN A 89 10.08 -8.97 1.59
C GLN A 89 11.20 -8.42 2.49
N ARG A 90 11.96 -9.29 3.18
CA ARG A 90 13.14 -8.84 3.94
C ARG A 90 14.22 -8.26 3.01
N LYS A 91 14.42 -8.81 1.80
CA LYS A 91 15.31 -8.20 0.79
C LYS A 91 14.81 -6.83 0.37
N ALA A 92 13.51 -6.66 0.12
CA ALA A 92 12.93 -5.37 -0.23
C ALA A 92 13.16 -4.34 0.90
N ALA A 93 12.98 -4.74 2.16
CA ALA A 93 13.26 -3.89 3.31
C ALA A 93 14.73 -3.47 3.42
N VAL A 94 15.68 -4.34 3.04
CA VAL A 94 17.11 -3.99 2.96
C VAL A 94 17.37 -3.04 1.79
N VAL A 95 16.83 -3.34 0.61
CA VAL A 95 17.03 -2.53 -0.62
C VAL A 95 16.43 -1.12 -0.46
N GLY A 96 15.28 -1.00 0.18
CA GLY A 96 14.59 0.26 0.42
C GLY A 96 14.98 0.97 1.72
N GLU A 97 15.96 0.44 2.46
CA GLU A 97 16.44 1.01 3.73
C GLU A 97 15.30 1.26 4.74
N TYR A 98 14.41 0.28 4.90
CA TYR A 98 13.26 0.43 5.79
C TYR A 98 13.71 0.56 7.24
N SER A 99 12.90 1.22 8.05
CA SER A 99 13.03 1.16 9.49
C SER A 99 12.77 -0.25 10.02
N ALA A 100 11.67 -0.85 9.57
CA ALA A 100 11.25 -2.19 9.90
C ALA A 100 10.24 -2.71 8.86
N VAL A 101 10.11 -4.03 8.77
CA VAL A 101 8.94 -4.68 8.18
C VAL A 101 8.34 -5.68 9.16
N ILE A 102 7.01 -5.66 9.29
CA ILE A 102 6.25 -6.48 10.23
C ILE A 102 5.42 -7.47 9.43
N PHE A 103 5.46 -8.74 9.82
CA PHE A 103 4.62 -9.80 9.26
C PHE A 103 3.59 -10.20 10.31
N LEU A 104 2.30 -9.96 10.07
CA LEU A 104 1.24 -10.31 11.02
C LEU A 104 0.71 -11.75 10.86
N ASP A 105 0.99 -12.38 9.73
CA ASP A 105 0.75 -13.80 9.48
C ASP A 105 -0.72 -14.26 9.54
N TYR A 106 -1.67 -13.34 9.34
CA TYR A 106 -3.06 -13.72 9.15
C TYR A 106 -3.27 -14.41 7.80
N SER A 107 -4.32 -15.21 7.68
CA SER A 107 -4.78 -15.68 6.38
C SER A 107 -5.68 -14.63 5.70
N SER A 108 -5.76 -14.67 4.37
CA SER A 108 -6.75 -13.87 3.63
C SER A 108 -8.19 -14.17 4.04
N ALA A 109 -8.49 -15.38 4.52
CA ALA A 109 -9.82 -15.73 5.01
C ALA A 109 -10.15 -15.01 6.31
N GLU A 110 -9.21 -15.01 7.28
CA GLU A 110 -9.37 -14.27 8.54
C GLU A 110 -9.56 -12.77 8.30
N LEU A 111 -8.80 -12.16 7.38
CA LEU A 111 -8.95 -10.73 7.11
C LEU A 111 -10.29 -10.34 6.49
N LYS A 112 -10.85 -11.23 5.67
CA LYS A 112 -12.14 -11.01 5.02
C LYS A 112 -13.32 -11.24 5.95
N ASP A 113 -13.12 -11.89 7.10
CA ASP A 113 -14.13 -11.93 8.15
C ASP A 113 -14.23 -10.56 8.83
N ALA A 114 -15.42 -9.96 8.77
CA ALA A 114 -15.67 -8.66 9.40
C ALA A 114 -15.90 -8.72 10.91
N ALA A 115 -16.19 -9.90 11.45
CA ALA A 115 -16.34 -10.08 12.88
C ALA A 115 -14.98 -10.25 13.58
N ASP A 116 -13.93 -10.66 12.86
CA ASP A 116 -12.60 -10.81 13.42
C ASP A 116 -11.89 -9.45 13.58
N THR A 117 -11.72 -9.04 14.84
CA THR A 117 -11.11 -7.77 15.20
C THR A 117 -9.63 -7.87 15.56
N ARG A 118 -9.03 -9.07 15.54
CA ARG A 118 -7.64 -9.28 15.97
C ARG A 118 -6.66 -8.48 15.12
N ALA A 119 -6.84 -8.47 13.80
CA ALA A 119 -6.01 -7.67 12.90
C ALA A 119 -6.15 -6.16 13.16
N ILE A 120 -7.36 -5.69 13.54
CA ILE A 120 -7.59 -4.28 13.89
C ILE A 120 -6.78 -3.92 15.14
N GLN A 121 -6.74 -4.80 16.14
CA GLN A 121 -5.99 -4.58 17.39
C GLN A 121 -4.48 -4.51 17.15
N ASP A 122 -3.93 -5.43 16.36
CA ASP A 122 -2.51 -5.41 15.98
C ASP A 122 -2.14 -4.14 15.19
N LEU A 123 -2.98 -3.78 14.22
CA LEU A 123 -2.77 -2.58 13.39
C LEU A 123 -2.86 -1.29 14.23
N ALA A 124 -3.78 -1.22 15.19
CA ALA A 124 -3.90 -0.07 16.10
C ALA A 124 -2.67 0.04 17.02
N ALA A 125 -2.21 -1.09 17.56
CA ALA A 125 -1.00 -1.14 18.38
C ALA A 125 0.25 -0.69 17.58
N LEU A 126 0.38 -1.14 16.33
CA LEU A 126 1.44 -0.72 15.42
C LEU A 126 1.36 0.77 15.10
N ALA A 127 0.19 1.27 14.70
CA ALA A 127 0.01 2.70 14.39
C ALA A 127 0.31 3.58 15.60
N LYS A 128 -0.15 3.19 16.81
CA LYS A 128 0.17 3.88 18.06
C LYS A 128 1.66 3.87 18.39
N ARG A 129 2.34 2.77 18.09
CA ARG A 129 3.78 2.62 18.34
C ARG A 129 4.61 3.44 17.35
N CYS A 130 4.17 3.49 16.10
CA CYS A 130 4.86 4.17 15.01
C CYS A 130 4.59 5.67 14.98
N ARG A 131 3.39 6.11 15.39
CA ARG A 131 2.89 7.50 15.28
C ARG A 131 3.28 8.16 13.95
N PRO A 132 2.97 7.52 12.80
CA PRO A 132 3.43 8.02 11.52
C PRO A 132 2.73 9.34 11.18
N GLU A 133 3.43 10.23 10.48
CA GLU A 133 2.86 11.44 9.92
C GLU A 133 1.96 11.11 8.72
N VAL A 134 2.41 10.15 7.90
CA VAL A 134 1.76 9.71 6.67
C VAL A 134 1.56 8.20 6.69
N ALA A 135 0.38 7.75 6.33
CA ALA A 135 0.06 6.34 6.18
C ALA A 135 -0.39 5.98 4.76
N TYR A 136 0.02 4.80 4.30
CA TYR A 136 -0.32 4.24 2.99
C TYR A 136 -1.03 2.91 3.19
N VAL A 137 -2.10 2.68 2.43
CA VAL A 137 -2.83 1.41 2.40
C VAL A 137 -3.46 1.24 1.03
N HIS A 138 -3.99 0.07 0.71
CA HIS A 138 -4.74 -0.16 -0.52
C HIS A 138 -5.93 0.81 -0.69
N ASN A 139 -6.22 1.22 -1.92
CA ASN A 139 -7.45 1.96 -2.21
C ASN A 139 -8.71 1.10 -2.00
N LEU A 140 -9.81 1.75 -1.60
CA LEU A 140 -11.07 1.07 -1.28
C LEU A 140 -11.80 0.49 -2.50
N ALA A 141 -11.38 0.85 -3.72
CA ALA A 141 -11.95 0.36 -4.97
C ALA A 141 -11.10 -0.75 -5.63
N ASP A 142 -10.07 -1.28 -4.95
CA ASP A 142 -9.15 -2.26 -5.52
C ASP A 142 -9.89 -3.54 -5.98
N LYS A 143 -9.36 -4.21 -7.02
CA LYS A 143 -9.98 -5.43 -7.57
C LYS A 143 -9.82 -6.64 -6.65
N HIS A 144 -8.83 -6.63 -5.76
CA HIS A 144 -8.52 -7.76 -4.90
C HIS A 144 -9.24 -7.64 -3.54
N PRO A 145 -10.17 -8.54 -3.17
CA PRO A 145 -10.97 -8.39 -1.96
C PRO A 145 -10.17 -8.31 -0.66
N THR A 146 -9.03 -9.02 -0.56
CA THR A 146 -8.14 -8.91 0.61
C THR A 146 -7.54 -7.51 0.75
N HIS A 147 -7.29 -6.79 -0.35
CA HIS A 147 -6.73 -5.44 -0.31
C HIS A 147 -7.75 -4.47 0.30
N VAL A 148 -8.99 -4.54 -0.17
CA VAL A 148 -10.12 -3.78 0.38
C VAL A 148 -10.36 -4.13 1.86
N ALA A 149 -10.30 -5.41 2.22
CA ALA A 149 -10.43 -5.84 3.61
C ALA A 149 -9.34 -5.22 4.51
N VAL A 150 -8.07 -5.26 4.09
CA VAL A 150 -6.96 -4.64 4.81
C VAL A 150 -7.16 -3.13 4.97
N ALA A 151 -7.58 -2.43 3.91
CA ALA A 151 -7.89 -1.00 3.97
C ALA A 151 -8.97 -0.69 5.01
N LEU A 152 -10.07 -1.46 5.02
CA LEU A 152 -11.15 -1.29 5.99
C LEU A 152 -10.67 -1.56 7.43
N ARG A 153 -9.91 -2.64 7.67
CA ARG A 153 -9.37 -2.95 9.01
C ARG A 153 -8.40 -1.89 9.49
N PHE A 154 -7.57 -1.35 8.61
CA PHE A 154 -6.63 -0.29 8.97
C PHE A 154 -7.35 1.03 9.26
N ILE A 155 -8.37 1.41 8.48
CA ILE A 155 -9.22 2.57 8.81
C ILE A 155 -9.87 2.38 10.18
N SER A 156 -10.45 1.21 10.47
CA SER A 156 -11.01 0.92 11.80
C SER A 156 -9.97 0.99 12.91
N ALA A 157 -8.74 0.52 12.66
CA ALA A 157 -7.65 0.58 13.62
C ALA A 157 -7.25 2.03 13.93
N LEU A 158 -7.12 2.88 12.90
CA LEU A 158 -6.81 4.29 13.07
C LEU A 158 -7.94 5.03 13.79
N ARG A 159 -9.21 4.73 13.48
CA ARG A 159 -10.37 5.30 14.20
C ARG A 159 -10.42 4.89 15.67
N SER A 160 -9.85 3.73 16.04
CA SER A 160 -9.78 3.32 17.45
C SER A 160 -8.76 4.10 18.28
N LEU A 161 -7.84 4.83 17.63
CA LEU A 161 -6.86 5.67 18.30
C LEU A 161 -7.45 7.03 18.69
N PRO A 162 -6.92 7.67 19.76
CA PRO A 162 -7.19 9.08 20.03
C PRO A 162 -6.85 9.93 18.80
N PHE A 163 -7.65 10.96 18.55
CA PHE A 163 -7.58 11.79 17.34
C PHE A 163 -6.16 12.33 17.07
N GLU A 164 -5.47 12.77 18.12
CA GLU A 164 -4.10 13.30 18.09
C GLU A 164 -3.00 12.26 17.85
N GLU A 165 -3.33 10.96 17.90
CA GLU A 165 -2.43 9.86 17.58
C GLU A 165 -2.63 9.36 16.14
N ARG A 166 -3.65 9.85 15.43
CA ARG A 166 -3.95 9.44 14.05
C ARG A 166 -2.98 10.13 13.06
N PRO A 167 -2.59 9.47 11.96
CA PRO A 167 -1.73 10.07 10.94
C PRO A 167 -2.39 11.29 10.33
N SER A 168 -1.60 12.31 10.00
CA SER A 168 -2.10 13.55 9.38
C SER A 168 -2.58 13.34 7.94
N LYS A 169 -2.06 12.30 7.28
CA LYS A 169 -2.39 11.91 5.91
C LYS A 169 -2.54 10.39 5.81
N VAL A 170 -3.59 9.95 5.12
CA VAL A 170 -3.83 8.54 4.82
C VAL A 170 -4.18 8.39 3.35
N TYR A 171 -3.38 7.61 2.62
CA TYR A 171 -3.50 7.46 1.17
C TYR A 171 -3.89 6.03 0.78
N GLY A 172 -4.97 5.92 0.01
CA GLY A 172 -5.44 4.69 -0.63
C GLY A 172 -4.76 4.51 -1.99
N CYS A 173 -3.79 3.63 -2.07
CA CYS A 173 -2.84 3.52 -3.16
C CYS A 173 -3.21 2.44 -4.18
N GLU A 174 -2.58 2.49 -5.35
CA GLU A 174 -2.83 1.60 -6.48
C GLU A 174 -2.11 0.27 -6.35
N VAL A 175 -2.81 -0.84 -6.64
CA VAL A 175 -2.20 -2.13 -6.94
C VAL A 175 -2.90 -2.79 -8.14
N TRP A 176 -4.08 -3.40 -7.93
CA TRP A 176 -4.82 -4.05 -9.02
C TRP A 176 -5.75 -3.11 -9.75
N ARG A 177 -6.37 -2.18 -9.03
CA ARG A 177 -7.15 -1.11 -9.65
C ARG A 177 -6.31 0.17 -9.72
N ASP A 178 -6.17 0.62 -10.95
CA ASP A 178 -5.72 1.95 -11.33
C ASP A 178 -6.76 3.00 -10.90
N LEU A 179 -6.33 4.19 -10.50
CA LEU A 179 -7.16 5.29 -10.04
C LEU A 179 -7.41 6.36 -11.11
N ASP A 180 -7.01 6.14 -12.36
CA ASP A 180 -7.25 7.09 -13.46
C ASP A 180 -8.75 7.36 -13.73
N TRP A 181 -9.64 6.49 -13.27
CA TRP A 181 -11.09 6.71 -13.29
C TRP A 181 -11.56 7.83 -12.35
N MET A 182 -10.76 8.25 -11.37
CA MET A 182 -11.08 9.40 -10.53
C MET A 182 -10.94 10.67 -11.36
N VAL A 183 -11.70 11.72 -11.01
CA VAL A 183 -11.49 13.05 -11.60
C VAL A 183 -10.14 13.59 -11.16
N ASP A 184 -9.44 14.35 -12.02
CA ASP A 184 -8.07 14.79 -11.76
C ASP A 184 -7.93 15.61 -10.47
N SER A 185 -8.94 16.41 -10.14
CA SER A 185 -8.96 17.23 -8.91
C SER A 185 -9.01 16.40 -7.62
N ASP A 186 -9.40 15.13 -7.70
CA ASP A 186 -9.49 14.23 -6.57
C ASP A 186 -8.25 13.34 -6.41
N LYS A 187 -7.39 13.25 -7.43
CA LYS A 187 -6.19 12.41 -7.41
C LYS A 187 -5.12 13.06 -6.54
N VAL A 188 -4.56 12.29 -5.61
CA VAL A 188 -3.25 12.60 -5.03
C VAL A 188 -2.20 12.06 -5.99
N ILE A 189 -1.27 12.92 -6.41
CA ILE A 189 -0.25 12.60 -7.41
C ILE A 189 1.11 12.48 -6.72
N PHE A 190 1.72 11.30 -6.76
CA PHE A 190 3.09 11.08 -6.32
C PHE A 190 4.03 11.15 -7.51
N LYS A 191 4.99 12.08 -7.49
CA LYS A 191 6.04 12.19 -8.52
C LYS A 191 7.27 11.40 -8.06
N LEU A 192 7.58 10.33 -8.78
CA LEU A 192 8.50 9.28 -8.36
C LEU A 192 9.70 9.14 -9.30
N ASP A 193 10.21 10.29 -9.78
CA ASP A 193 11.28 10.36 -10.77
C ASP A 193 12.65 9.99 -10.19
N ALA A 194 12.81 10.19 -8.88
CA ALA A 194 14.05 9.90 -8.18
C ALA A 194 14.27 8.39 -8.03
N HIS A 195 15.53 7.96 -8.07
CA HIS A 195 15.96 6.61 -7.73
C HIS A 195 15.22 5.49 -8.49
N GLU A 196 15.03 5.65 -9.81
CA GLU A 196 14.39 4.63 -10.65
C GLU A 196 15.03 3.24 -10.50
N ASN A 197 16.36 3.18 -10.31
CA ASN A 197 17.07 1.94 -10.04
C ASN A 197 16.59 1.25 -8.75
N ILE A 198 16.29 2.01 -7.70
CA ILE A 198 15.74 1.49 -6.45
C ILE A 198 14.30 1.05 -6.64
N ALA A 199 13.47 1.86 -7.32
CA ALA A 199 12.09 1.51 -7.64
C ALA A 199 11.97 0.17 -8.40
N ARG A 200 12.86 -0.05 -9.37
CA ARG A 200 12.93 -1.32 -10.12
C ARG A 200 13.43 -2.48 -9.26
N ALA A 201 14.45 -2.25 -8.43
CA ALA A 201 15.00 -3.29 -7.55
C ALA A 201 13.98 -3.75 -6.52
N LEU A 202 13.21 -2.83 -5.93
CA LEU A 202 12.20 -3.11 -4.91
C LEU A 202 11.14 -4.10 -5.41
N VAL A 203 10.63 -3.94 -6.63
CA VAL A 203 9.67 -4.91 -7.21
C VAL A 203 10.41 -6.15 -7.75
N GLY A 204 11.63 -5.99 -8.24
CA GLY A 204 12.42 -7.06 -8.85
C GLY A 204 12.93 -8.14 -7.89
N VAL A 205 13.03 -7.87 -6.59
CA VAL A 205 13.48 -8.87 -5.60
C VAL A 205 12.45 -9.98 -5.32
N PHE A 206 11.19 -9.79 -5.73
CA PHE A 206 10.11 -10.76 -5.61
C PHE A 206 10.08 -11.74 -6.79
N ASP A 207 11.17 -12.49 -6.95
CA ASP A 207 11.34 -13.46 -8.05
C ASP A 207 10.18 -14.46 -8.13
N SER A 208 9.69 -14.91 -6.97
CA SER A 208 8.54 -15.82 -6.87
C SER A 208 7.26 -15.27 -7.48
N GLN A 209 7.09 -13.94 -7.52
CA GLN A 209 5.93 -13.31 -8.14
C GLN A 209 6.21 -12.96 -9.62
N VAL A 210 7.41 -12.46 -9.92
CA VAL A 210 7.82 -12.01 -11.26
C VAL A 210 7.95 -13.19 -12.22
N VAL A 211 8.70 -14.22 -11.85
CA VAL A 211 8.92 -15.43 -12.66
C VAL A 211 7.78 -16.43 -12.44
N GLY A 212 7.25 -16.51 -11.22
CA GLY A 212 6.22 -17.48 -10.82
C GLY A 212 4.79 -17.16 -11.27
N GLY A 213 4.58 -16.10 -12.07
CA GLY A 213 3.33 -15.98 -12.82
C GLY A 213 2.97 -14.61 -13.40
N LYS A 214 3.45 -13.49 -12.83
CA LYS A 214 3.03 -12.15 -13.28
C LYS A 214 4.19 -11.16 -13.26
N ARG A 215 4.45 -10.53 -14.41
CA ARG A 215 5.50 -9.51 -14.60
C ARG A 215 5.13 -8.16 -13.97
N TYR A 216 4.91 -8.15 -12.66
CA TYR A 216 4.61 -6.93 -11.90
C TYR A 216 5.75 -5.91 -12.00
N ASP A 217 7.00 -6.37 -12.10
CA ASP A 217 8.17 -5.54 -12.38
C ASP A 217 7.99 -4.68 -13.64
N LEU A 218 7.45 -5.25 -14.72
CA LEU A 218 7.16 -4.51 -15.95
C LEU A 218 5.87 -3.70 -15.84
N ALA A 219 4.81 -4.30 -15.30
CA ALA A 219 3.49 -3.69 -15.25
C ALA A 219 3.47 -2.44 -14.37
N THR A 220 4.08 -2.49 -13.17
CA THR A 220 4.14 -1.37 -12.24
C THR A 220 4.95 -0.22 -12.82
N MET A 221 6.15 -0.51 -13.38
CA MET A 221 6.96 0.52 -14.02
C MET A 221 6.30 1.07 -15.30
N GLY A 222 5.57 0.23 -16.02
CA GLY A 222 4.80 0.62 -17.20
C GLY A 222 3.65 1.57 -16.84
N ARG A 223 2.88 1.24 -15.79
CA ARG A 223 1.78 2.09 -15.30
C ARG A 223 2.30 3.46 -14.87
N ARG A 224 3.39 3.50 -14.09
CA ARG A 224 4.00 4.77 -13.64
C ARG A 224 4.35 5.72 -14.78
N ARG A 225 4.92 5.17 -15.86
CA ARG A 225 5.25 5.94 -17.06
C ARG A 225 4.00 6.35 -17.83
N ALA A 226 3.01 5.45 -17.94
CA ALA A 226 1.74 5.78 -18.58
C ALA A 226 1.05 6.93 -17.84
N HIS A 227 0.96 6.88 -16.52
CA HIS A 227 0.42 7.98 -15.71
C HIS A 227 1.19 9.28 -15.94
N ALA A 228 2.52 9.25 -15.93
CA ALA A 228 3.33 10.44 -16.14
C ALA A 228 3.04 11.14 -17.48
N THR A 229 2.88 10.37 -18.55
CA THR A 229 2.61 10.86 -19.91
C THR A 229 1.15 11.26 -20.14
N TYR A 230 0.18 10.57 -19.53
CA TYR A 230 -1.25 10.88 -19.67
C TYR A 230 -1.78 11.84 -18.61
N LEU A 231 -0.91 12.35 -17.71
CA LEU A 231 -1.30 13.21 -16.59
C LEU A 231 -1.97 14.51 -17.05
N GLU A 232 -1.50 15.10 -18.14
CA GLU A 232 -2.06 16.35 -18.66
C GLU A 232 -2.04 16.37 -20.19
N SER A 233 -3.19 16.59 -20.82
CA SER A 233 -3.38 16.46 -22.26
C SER A 233 -2.83 17.62 -23.09
N HIS A 234 -2.49 18.75 -22.46
CA HIS A 234 -2.14 20.00 -23.14
C HIS A 234 -0.79 20.60 -22.68
N ALA A 235 -0.11 19.94 -21.76
CA ALA A 235 1.20 20.34 -21.26
C ALA A 235 2.27 19.30 -21.60
N VAL A 236 3.54 19.69 -21.47
CA VAL A 236 4.67 18.74 -21.52
C VAL A 236 4.80 18.03 -20.17
N ASP A 237 5.27 16.79 -20.20
CA ASP A 237 5.45 15.96 -19.00
C ASP A 237 6.27 16.69 -17.92
N ALA A 238 5.68 16.85 -16.74
CA ALA A 238 6.30 17.45 -15.56
C ALA A 238 6.85 16.41 -14.56
N ALA A 239 6.79 15.13 -14.94
CA ALA A 239 7.32 13.96 -14.24
C ALA A 239 7.53 12.82 -15.26
N GLN A 240 8.35 11.84 -14.94
CA GLN A 240 8.62 10.64 -15.75
C GLN A 240 8.06 9.36 -15.13
N SER A 241 7.67 9.41 -13.86
CA SER A 241 7.12 8.29 -13.10
C SER A 241 6.09 8.81 -12.09
N VAL A 242 4.84 8.36 -12.20
CA VAL A 242 3.72 8.84 -11.36
C VAL A 242 2.88 7.68 -10.82
N ASP A 243 2.62 7.70 -9.52
CA ASP A 243 1.55 6.89 -8.91
C ASP A 243 0.40 7.81 -8.47
N PHE A 244 -0.82 7.27 -8.49
CA PHE A 244 -2.00 7.94 -7.96
C PHE A 244 -2.40 7.37 -6.60
N ALA A 245 -3.06 8.21 -5.81
CA ALA A 245 -3.70 7.82 -4.56
C ALA A 245 -5.08 8.49 -4.40
N MET A 246 -5.97 7.76 -3.73
CA MET A 246 -7.21 8.28 -3.17
C MET A 246 -6.92 8.87 -1.79
N ASP A 247 -7.33 10.10 -1.52
CA ASP A 247 -7.23 10.65 -0.17
C ASP A 247 -8.26 9.96 0.75
N LEU A 248 -7.76 9.18 1.72
CA LEU A 248 -8.54 8.49 2.75
C LEU A 248 -8.50 9.23 4.09
N THR A 249 -7.76 10.35 4.17
CA THR A 249 -7.64 11.16 5.40
C THR A 249 -9.02 11.55 5.96
N PRO A 250 -10.03 11.96 5.15
CA PRO A 250 -11.35 12.27 5.69
C PRO A 250 -11.98 11.12 6.47
N LEU A 251 -11.82 9.88 6.01
CA LEU A 251 -12.34 8.70 6.70
C LEU A 251 -11.68 8.48 8.07
N VAL A 252 -10.46 8.94 8.27
CA VAL A 252 -9.76 8.76 9.55
C VAL A 252 -9.96 9.96 10.48
N MET A 253 -10.32 11.13 9.94
CA MET A 253 -10.57 12.33 10.74
C MET A 253 -12.03 12.50 11.14
N ASP A 254 -12.96 11.91 10.38
CA ASP A 254 -14.39 11.91 10.68
C ASP A 254 -14.92 10.49 10.71
N ASP A 255 -15.22 10.00 11.93
CA ASP A 255 -15.69 8.65 12.18
C ASP A 255 -17.12 8.41 11.65
N THR A 256 -17.84 9.48 11.29
CA THR A 256 -19.21 9.41 10.74
C THR A 256 -19.23 9.14 9.24
N LEU A 257 -18.11 9.31 8.54
CA LEU A 257 -18.04 9.02 7.11
C LEU A 257 -17.95 7.52 6.86
N GLU A 258 -18.80 7.02 5.96
CA GLU A 258 -18.80 5.61 5.59
C GLU A 258 -17.82 5.35 4.42
N PRO A 259 -16.91 4.37 4.50
CA PRO A 259 -15.97 4.06 3.41
C PRO A 259 -16.64 3.82 2.06
N GLY A 260 -17.80 3.14 2.05
CA GLY A 260 -18.56 2.91 0.83
C GLY A 260 -19.13 4.19 0.22
N ALA A 261 -19.61 5.11 1.05
CA ALA A 261 -20.13 6.40 0.60
C ALA A 261 -19.01 7.30 0.04
N HIS A 262 -17.81 7.23 0.64
CA HIS A 262 -16.62 7.93 0.15
C HIS A 262 -16.24 7.51 -1.27
N VAL A 263 -16.20 6.20 -1.54
CA VAL A 263 -15.93 5.69 -2.90
C VAL A 263 -17.06 6.05 -3.87
N ALA A 264 -18.33 5.91 -3.45
CA ALA A 264 -19.48 6.26 -4.29
C ALA A 264 -19.43 7.73 -4.72
N ALA A 265 -19.04 8.65 -3.83
CA ALA A 265 -18.92 10.06 -4.15
C ALA A 265 -17.88 10.35 -5.25
N HIS A 266 -16.77 9.61 -5.30
CA HIS A 266 -15.80 9.70 -6.40
C HIS A 266 -16.40 9.19 -7.72
N MET A 267 -17.13 8.06 -7.68
CA MET A 267 -17.80 7.51 -8.87
C MET A 267 -18.84 8.48 -9.44
N ASP A 268 -19.64 9.11 -8.57
CA ASP A 268 -20.64 10.10 -8.96
C ASP A 268 -20.01 11.37 -9.55
N ARG A 269 -18.83 11.78 -9.06
CA ARG A 269 -18.08 12.91 -9.66
C ARG A 269 -17.55 12.56 -11.05
N PHE A 270 -16.95 11.39 -11.21
CA PHE A 270 -16.51 10.92 -12.52
C PHE A 270 -17.66 10.82 -13.52
N GLN A 271 -18.78 10.21 -13.13
CA GLN A 271 -19.97 10.11 -13.97
C GLN A 271 -20.45 11.50 -14.41
N ARG A 272 -20.57 12.45 -13.49
CA ARG A 272 -21.00 13.82 -13.80
C ARG A 272 -20.03 14.54 -14.73
N GLU A 273 -18.73 14.42 -14.51
CA GLU A 273 -17.71 15.06 -15.35
C GLU A 273 -17.78 14.57 -16.80
N VAL A 274 -17.85 13.25 -16.99
CA VAL A 274 -17.95 12.63 -18.32
C VAL A 274 -19.22 13.06 -19.03
N LEU A 275 -20.38 12.96 -18.36
CA LEU A 275 -21.67 13.33 -18.95
C LEU A 275 -21.73 14.83 -19.28
N ALA A 276 -21.24 15.70 -18.40
CA ALA A 276 -21.19 17.14 -18.65
C ALA A 276 -20.27 17.48 -19.84
N SER A 277 -19.17 16.74 -20.01
CA SER A 277 -18.29 16.90 -21.17
C SER A 277 -18.98 16.52 -22.48
N LEU A 278 -19.67 15.37 -22.49
CA LEU A 278 -20.44 14.91 -23.65
C LEU A 278 -21.57 15.88 -24.01
N GLU A 279 -22.31 16.39 -23.02
CA GLU A 279 -23.38 17.38 -23.22
C GLU A 279 -22.83 18.68 -23.85
N ARG A 280 -21.73 19.22 -23.32
CA ARG A 280 -21.05 20.40 -23.90
C ARG A 280 -20.62 20.21 -25.35
N LEU A 281 -20.31 18.97 -25.74
CA LEU A 281 -19.88 18.59 -27.08
C LEU A 281 -21.03 18.11 -27.98
N GLY A 282 -22.29 18.20 -27.51
CA GLY A 282 -23.48 17.88 -28.30
C GLY A 282 -23.79 16.37 -28.41
N GLY A 283 -23.27 15.55 -27.49
CA GLY A 283 -23.51 14.10 -27.45
C GLY A 283 -24.73 13.65 -26.64
N ALA A 284 -25.67 14.57 -26.36
CA ALA A 284 -26.90 14.30 -25.62
C ALA A 284 -28.01 13.69 -26.50
#